data_AF-A0A1V6B1K0-F1
#
_entry.id   AF-A0A1V6B1K0-F1
#
_cell.length_a   1.000
_cell.length_b   1.000
_cell.length_c   1.000
_cell.angle_alpha   90.00
_cell.angle_beta   90.00
_cell.angle_gamma   90.00
#
_symmetry.space_group_name_H-M   'P 1'
#
loop_
_entity.id
_entity.type
_entity.pdbx_description
1 polymer ?
#
loop_
_entity_poly.entity_id
_entity_poly.type
_entity_poly.pdbx_seq_one_letter_code
_entity_poly.pdbx_strand_id
1 'polypeptide(L)'
;MAEYGRAFLEGDDRRIALNFALAENMPVDPGALLAHFSPQLFLIKITPVNPTHRAALNGIVSHVTPGRETYGAVTDLKKAGYDVILSIGELEENLIGSNCGQFVTRVRNAGAAVEGGYTYPLMPGRHETADGEGPGTASR
;
A
#
# COMPACT_ATOMS: atom_id res chain seq x y z
N MET A 1 -20.73 -9.01 4.32
CA MET A 1 -19.49 -8.25 4.59
C MET A 1 -19.71 -7.09 5.55
N ALA A 2 -20.68 -6.21 5.34
CA ALA A 2 -20.92 -5.07 6.23
C ALA A 2 -21.30 -5.45 7.68
N GLU A 3 -22.02 -6.56 7.85
CA GLU A 3 -22.38 -7.08 9.17
C GLU A 3 -21.17 -7.59 9.97
N TYR A 4 -20.17 -8.16 9.28
CA TYR A 4 -18.91 -8.58 9.89
C TYR A 4 -18.13 -7.37 10.43
N GLY A 5 -18.14 -6.25 9.70
CA GLY A 5 -17.50 -5.01 10.14
C GLY A 5 -18.09 -4.47 11.46
N ARG A 6 -19.41 -4.60 11.66
CA ARG A 6 -20.08 -4.12 12.88
C ARG A 6 -19.56 -4.76 14.16
N ALA A 7 -19.05 -5.98 14.09
CA ALA A 7 -18.47 -6.68 15.25
C ALA A 7 -17.17 -6.03 15.76
N PHE A 8 -16.55 -5.14 14.99
CA PHE A 8 -15.28 -4.47 15.34
C PHE A 8 -15.47 -3.02 15.79
N LEU A 9 -16.72 -2.55 15.94
CA LEU A 9 -17.05 -1.23 16.47
C LEU A 9 -17.14 -1.29 18.00
N GLU A 10 -16.15 -0.69 18.67
CA GLU A 10 -16.18 -0.45 20.12
C GLU A 10 -16.29 1.06 20.39
N GLY A 11 -17.38 1.47 21.03
CA GLY A 11 -17.68 2.87 21.35
C GLY A 11 -18.14 3.70 20.15
N ASP A 12 -18.56 4.93 20.45
CA ASP A 12 -19.39 5.74 19.55
C ASP A 12 -18.59 6.53 18.50
N ASP A 13 -17.25 6.54 18.62
CA ASP A 13 -16.37 7.48 17.91
C ASP A 13 -15.40 6.81 16.90
N ARG A 14 -15.54 5.49 16.67
CA ARG A 14 -14.71 4.76 15.70
C ARG A 14 -15.51 4.51 14.42
N ARG A 15 -14.96 4.88 13.26
CA ARG A 15 -15.47 4.47 11.94
C ARG A 15 -14.54 3.46 11.31
N ILE A 16 -15.10 2.53 10.55
CA ILE A 16 -14.33 1.48 9.86
C ILE A 16 -13.82 2.04 8.53
N ALA A 17 -12.52 1.97 8.30
CA ALA A 17 -11.91 2.40 7.04
C ALA A 17 -12.00 1.31 5.97
N LEU A 18 -12.63 1.62 4.84
CA LEU A 18 -12.54 0.82 3.62
C LEU A 18 -11.42 1.40 2.75
N ASN A 19 -10.38 0.61 2.49
CA ASN A 19 -9.22 1.07 1.73
C ASN A 19 -9.32 0.64 0.25
N PHE A 20 -9.21 1.60 -0.65
CA PHE A 20 -9.26 1.37 -2.10
C PHE A 20 -8.00 1.92 -2.78
N ALA A 21 -7.31 1.06 -3.51
CA ALA A 21 -6.27 1.47 -4.44
C ALA A 21 -6.93 1.86 -5.77
N LEU A 22 -6.88 3.14 -6.14
CA LEU A 22 -7.59 3.64 -7.32
C LEU A 22 -6.74 3.45 -8.59
N ALA A 23 -7.19 2.60 -9.51
CA ALA A 23 -6.55 2.32 -10.79
C ALA A 23 -7.40 2.85 -11.96
N GLU A 24 -6.78 3.21 -13.09
CA GLU A 24 -7.48 3.89 -14.20
C GLU A 24 -8.71 3.12 -14.72
N ASN A 25 -8.63 1.78 -14.70
CA ASN A 25 -9.69 0.90 -15.18
C ASN A 25 -10.45 0.19 -14.04
N MET A 26 -10.34 0.68 -12.80
CA MET A 26 -10.99 0.09 -11.64
C MET A 26 -11.68 1.18 -10.80
N PRO A 27 -12.77 1.78 -11.32
CA PRO A 27 -13.45 2.86 -10.63
C PRO A 27 -14.15 2.38 -9.36
N VAL A 28 -14.18 3.25 -8.35
CA VAL A 28 -14.98 3.04 -7.14
C VAL A 28 -16.37 3.64 -7.37
N ASP A 29 -17.39 2.78 -7.40
CA ASP A 29 -18.79 3.18 -7.57
C ASP A 29 -19.46 3.48 -6.21
N PRO A 30 -19.88 4.74 -5.95
CA PRO A 30 -20.60 5.08 -4.73
C PRO A 30 -21.93 4.32 -4.58
N GLY A 31 -22.62 3.99 -5.68
CA GLY A 31 -23.89 3.27 -5.65
C GLY A 31 -23.73 1.86 -5.08
N ALA A 32 -22.75 1.11 -5.59
CA ALA A 32 -22.37 -0.19 -5.06
C ALA A 32 -21.95 -0.13 -3.58
N LEU A 33 -21.23 0.93 -3.17
CA LEU A 33 -20.85 1.09 -1.76
C LEU A 33 -22.05 1.35 -0.86
N LEU A 34 -22.96 2.25 -1.24
CA LEU A 34 -24.15 2.58 -0.44
C LEU A 34 -25.08 1.38 -0.23
N ALA A 35 -25.12 0.46 -1.19
CA ALA A 35 -25.88 -0.78 -1.07
C ALA A 35 -25.38 -1.71 0.06
N HIS A 36 -24.14 -1.51 0.52
CA HIS A 36 -23.48 -2.41 1.46
C HIS A 36 -22.94 -1.71 2.72
N PHE A 37 -22.37 -0.52 2.60
CA PHE A 37 -21.58 0.13 3.64
C PHE A 37 -22.16 1.50 3.98
N SER A 38 -22.83 1.62 5.13
CA SER A 38 -23.42 2.88 5.56
C SER A 38 -22.33 3.96 5.81
N PRO A 39 -22.48 5.18 5.29
CA PRO A 39 -21.51 6.27 5.52
C PRO A 39 -21.41 6.72 6.99
N GLN A 40 -22.38 6.36 7.83
CA GLN A 40 -22.34 6.63 9.26
C GLN A 40 -21.30 5.76 9.98
N LEU A 41 -21.07 4.54 9.49
CA LEU A 41 -20.19 3.55 10.12
C LEU A 41 -18.85 3.38 9.40
N PHE A 42 -18.80 3.74 8.12
CA PHE A 42 -17.64 3.53 7.25
C PHE A 42 -17.09 4.85 6.71
N LEU A 43 -15.76 4.97 6.69
CA LEU A 43 -15.03 5.99 5.94
C LEU A 43 -14.29 5.34 4.77
N ILE A 44 -13.98 6.13 3.75
CA ILE A 44 -13.27 5.65 2.56
C ILE A 44 -11.85 6.20 2.57
N LYS A 45 -10.87 5.31 2.56
CA LYS A 45 -9.47 5.66 2.35
C LYS A 45 -9.11 5.33 0.91
N ILE A 46 -8.63 6.32 0.16
CA ILE A 46 -8.13 6.13 -1.21
C ILE A 46 -6.61 6.24 -1.19
N THR A 47 -5.94 5.28 -1.79
CA THR A 47 -4.49 5.29 -2.01
C THR A 47 -4.19 5.18 -3.50
N PRO A 48 -3.06 5.73 -3.98
CA PRO A 48 -2.50 5.35 -5.27
C PRO A 48 -2.29 3.83 -5.36
N VAL A 49 -2.27 3.30 -6.58
CA VAL A 49 -1.74 1.95 -6.80
C VAL A 49 -0.23 2.03 -6.71
N ASN A 50 0.35 1.36 -5.71
CA ASN A 50 1.80 1.30 -5.59
C ASN A 50 2.42 0.47 -6.72
N PRO A 51 3.64 0.82 -7.19
CA PRO A 51 4.37 0.07 -8.20
C PRO A 51 4.90 -1.23 -7.58
N THR A 52 4.04 -2.25 -7.57
CA THR A 52 4.38 -3.61 -7.15
C THR A 52 4.67 -4.47 -8.38
N HIS A 53 5.47 -5.53 -8.21
CA HIS A 53 5.71 -6.52 -9.29
C HIS A 53 4.41 -7.09 -9.86
N ARG A 54 3.36 -7.28 -9.04
CA ARG A 54 2.05 -7.76 -9.51
C ARG A 54 1.28 -6.70 -10.28
N ALA A 55 1.33 -5.44 -9.85
CA ALA A 55 0.71 -4.35 -10.59
C ALA A 55 1.33 -4.21 -11.98
N ALA A 56 2.67 -4.26 -12.07
CA ALA A 56 3.39 -4.24 -13.34
C ALA A 56 3.01 -5.42 -14.25
N LEU A 57 3.02 -6.65 -13.73
CA LEU A 57 2.64 -7.84 -14.51
C LEU A 57 1.20 -7.81 -15.03
N ASN A 58 0.28 -7.18 -14.30
CA ASN A 58 -1.14 -7.11 -14.67
C ASN A 58 -1.51 -5.77 -15.34
N GLY A 59 -0.53 -4.91 -15.67
CA GLY A 59 -0.76 -3.61 -16.31
C GLY A 59 -1.67 -2.69 -15.49
N ILE A 60 -1.64 -2.78 -14.15
CA ILE A 60 -2.47 -1.95 -13.27
C ILE A 60 -1.81 -0.56 -13.15
N VAL A 61 -2.39 0.43 -13.83
CA VAL A 61 -1.94 1.83 -13.79
C VAL A 61 -2.69 2.59 -12.70
N SER A 62 -1.93 3.30 -11.85
CA SER A 62 -2.51 4.16 -10.81
C SER A 62 -3.31 5.29 -11.44
N HIS A 63 -4.57 5.46 -11.01
CA HIS A 63 -5.37 6.62 -11.41
C HIS A 63 -5.01 7.88 -10.60
N VAL A 64 -4.34 7.71 -9.46
CA VAL A 64 -3.88 8.82 -8.63
C VAL A 64 -2.51 9.26 -9.15
N THR A 65 -2.45 10.50 -9.64
CA THR A 65 -1.24 11.13 -10.18
C THR A 65 -0.75 12.21 -9.21
N PRO A 66 0.56 12.27 -8.90
CA PRO A 66 1.12 13.36 -8.09
C PRO A 66 0.78 14.74 -8.68
N GLY A 67 0.35 15.69 -7.85
CA GLY A 67 -0.01 17.06 -8.27
C GLY A 67 -1.44 17.24 -8.76
N ARG A 68 -2.23 16.16 -8.92
CA ARG A 68 -3.67 16.26 -9.16
C ARG A 68 -4.42 16.22 -7.83
N GLU A 69 -5.02 17.36 -7.47
CA GLU A 69 -5.69 17.52 -6.17
C GLU A 69 -7.14 16.98 -6.16
N THR A 70 -7.77 16.85 -7.33
CA THR A 70 -9.18 16.45 -7.43
C THR A 70 -9.40 15.29 -8.40
N TYR A 71 -10.12 14.28 -7.91
CA TYR A 71 -10.55 13.10 -8.64
C TYR A 71 -12.07 13.04 -8.60
N GLY A 72 -12.72 12.80 -9.74
CA GLY A 72 -14.18 12.69 -9.80
C GLY A 72 -14.72 11.67 -8.80
N ALA A 73 -14.06 10.51 -8.68
CA ALA A 73 -14.40 9.48 -7.70
C ALA A 73 -14.39 9.99 -6.25
N VAL A 74 -13.41 10.80 -5.86
CA VAL A 74 -13.35 11.38 -4.49
C VAL A 74 -14.54 12.33 -4.28
N THR A 75 -14.84 13.16 -5.28
CA THR A 75 -15.98 14.09 -5.22
C THR A 75 -17.30 13.35 -5.11
N ASP A 76 -17.49 12.29 -5.89
CA ASP A 76 -18.74 11.53 -5.93
C ASP A 76 -18.95 10.73 -4.63
N LEU A 77 -17.89 10.18 -4.04
CA LEU A 77 -17.94 9.52 -2.73
C LEU A 77 -18.28 10.50 -1.60
N LYS A 78 -17.70 11.71 -1.62
CA LYS A 78 -18.06 12.77 -0.65
C LYS A 78 -19.52 13.19 -0.80
N LYS A 79 -20.02 13.33 -2.04
CA LYS A 79 -21.43 13.62 -2.31
C LYS A 79 -22.37 12.52 -1.84
N ALA A 80 -21.93 11.27 -1.89
CA ALA A 80 -22.65 10.12 -1.35
C ALA A 80 -22.70 10.07 0.20
N GLY A 81 -21.98 10.98 0.89
CA GLY A 81 -22.02 11.15 2.33
C GLY A 81 -20.87 10.48 3.08
N TYR A 82 -19.89 9.90 2.38
CA TYR A 82 -18.71 9.34 3.03
C TYR A 82 -17.72 10.42 3.43
N ASP A 83 -17.05 10.20 4.56
CA ASP A 83 -15.77 10.84 4.82
C ASP A 83 -14.70 10.14 3.97
N VAL A 84 -13.91 10.91 3.23
CA VAL A 84 -12.96 10.39 2.24
C VAL A 84 -11.57 10.97 2.49
N ILE A 85 -10.64 10.09 2.82
CA ILE A 85 -9.23 10.39 3.07
C ILE A 85 -8.43 9.98 1.84
N LEU A 86 -7.80 10.95 1.17
CA LEU A 86 -6.79 10.66 0.14
C LEU A 86 -5.43 10.51 0.82
N SER A 87 -4.89 9.29 0.83
CA SER A 87 -3.63 8.95 1.47
C SER A 87 -2.60 8.62 0.39
N ILE A 88 -1.86 9.64 -0.02
CA ILE A 88 -0.70 9.49 -0.90
C ILE A 88 0.48 9.19 0.03
N GLY A 89 1.06 8.00 -0.07
CA GLY A 89 2.26 7.64 0.69
C GLY A 89 3.48 8.42 0.21
N GLU A 90 4.59 8.32 0.94
CA GLU A 90 5.84 8.95 0.52
C GLU A 90 6.40 8.21 -0.72
N LEU A 91 6.66 8.96 -1.79
CA LEU A 91 7.14 8.37 -3.04
C LEU A 91 8.46 7.61 -2.86
N GLU A 92 9.27 8.04 -1.88
CA GLU A 92 10.52 7.39 -1.48
C GLU A 92 10.32 5.93 -1.02
N GLU A 93 9.21 5.62 -0.35
CA GLU A 93 8.91 4.26 0.10
C GLU A 93 8.74 3.30 -1.08
N ASN A 94 8.27 3.79 -2.23
CA ASN A 94 8.17 2.97 -3.44
C ASN A 94 9.56 2.57 -3.95
N LEU A 95 10.54 3.48 -3.85
CA LEU A 95 11.91 3.27 -4.33
C LEU A 95 12.66 2.24 -3.50
N ILE A 96 12.41 2.22 -2.19
CA ILE A 96 13.00 1.25 -1.25
C ILE A 96 12.22 -0.09 -1.28
N GLY A 97 10.97 -0.07 -1.75
CA GLY A 97 10.14 -1.27 -1.83
C GLY A 97 9.40 -1.57 -0.52
N SER A 98 9.17 -0.56 0.32
CA SER A 98 8.56 -0.67 1.65
C SER A 98 7.07 -0.31 1.68
N ASN A 99 6.49 0.13 0.56
CA ASN A 99 5.08 0.50 0.51
C ASN A 99 4.16 -0.74 0.56
N CYS A 100 2.89 -0.52 0.89
CA CYS A 100 1.88 -1.57 1.01
C CYS A 100 1.82 -2.42 -0.28
N GLY A 101 1.93 -3.74 -0.11
CA GLY A 101 1.91 -4.72 -1.21
C GLY A 101 3.26 -4.96 -1.89
N GLN A 102 4.30 -4.19 -1.55
CA GLN A 102 5.66 -4.42 -2.03
C GLN A 102 6.36 -5.50 -1.18
N PHE A 103 6.93 -6.49 -1.86
CA PHE A 103 7.68 -7.59 -1.21
C PHE A 103 9.05 -7.75 -1.89
N VAL A 104 10.10 -7.21 -1.27
CA VAL A 104 11.46 -7.19 -1.84
C VAL A 104 12.01 -8.58 -2.18
N THR A 105 11.70 -9.59 -1.37
CA THR A 105 12.12 -10.99 -1.59
C THR A 105 11.57 -11.56 -2.89
N ARG A 106 10.35 -11.19 -3.27
CA ARG A 106 9.73 -11.64 -4.52
C ARG A 106 10.41 -11.01 -5.73
N VAL A 107 10.73 -9.71 -5.68
CA VAL A 107 11.47 -9.01 -6.74
C VAL A 107 12.86 -9.63 -6.90
N ARG A 108 13.57 -9.87 -5.79
CA ARG A 108 14.88 -10.54 -5.79
C ARG A 108 14.85 -11.91 -6.47
N ASN A 109 13.83 -12.72 -6.16
CA ASN A 109 13.72 -14.07 -6.72
C ASN A 109 13.28 -14.07 -8.19
N ALA A 110 12.54 -13.05 -8.64
CA ALA A 110 12.09 -12.92 -10.02
C ALA A 110 13.18 -12.33 -10.94
N GLY A 111 14.17 -11.62 -10.39
CA GLY A 111 15.23 -10.95 -11.17
C GLY A 111 14.72 -9.83 -12.09
N ALA A 112 13.49 -9.37 -11.89
CA ALA A 112 12.81 -8.42 -12.76
C ALA A 112 12.84 -7.00 -12.18
N ALA A 113 13.17 -6.01 -13.01
CA ALA A 113 13.02 -4.60 -12.68
C ALA A 113 11.52 -4.23 -12.63
N VAL A 114 11.13 -3.43 -11.64
CA VAL A 114 9.77 -2.88 -11.53
C VAL A 114 9.87 -1.38 -11.77
N GLU A 115 9.24 -0.89 -12.82
CA GLU A 115 9.24 0.54 -13.12
C GLU A 115 8.60 1.33 -11.97
N GLY A 116 9.27 2.40 -11.52
CA GLY A 116 8.80 3.25 -10.43
C GLY A 116 8.99 2.71 -9.01
N GLY A 117 9.68 1.57 -8.81
CA GLY A 117 9.98 1.07 -7.47
C GLY A 117 11.20 0.17 -7.39
N TYR A 118 11.67 -0.13 -6.18
CA TYR A 118 12.83 -1.02 -5.93
C TYR A 118 14.13 -0.58 -6.62
N THR A 119 14.36 0.72 -6.74
CA THR A 119 15.52 1.28 -7.45
C THR A 119 16.76 1.42 -6.57
N TYR A 120 16.61 1.28 -5.25
CA TYR A 120 17.73 1.35 -4.33
C TYR A 120 18.61 0.10 -4.39
N PRO A 121 19.95 0.23 -4.37
CA PRO A 121 20.84 -0.91 -4.39
C PRO A 121 20.69 -1.71 -3.10
N LEU A 122 20.49 -3.02 -3.24
CA LEU A 122 20.51 -3.94 -2.11
C LEU A 122 21.94 -4.07 -1.61
N MET A 123 22.23 -3.52 -0.43
CA MET A 123 23.50 -3.76 0.24
C MET A 123 23.60 -5.25 0.60
N PRO A 124 24.72 -5.93 0.30
CA PRO A 124 24.94 -7.29 0.80
C PRO A 124 24.86 -7.25 2.34
N GLY A 125 24.01 -8.10 2.91
CA GLY A 125 23.88 -8.22 4.36
C GLY A 125 25.24 -8.56 4.95
N ARG A 126 25.63 -7.87 6.03
CA ARG A 126 26.78 -8.32 6.83
C ARG A 126 26.41 -9.69 7.38
N HIS A 127 26.98 -10.74 6.78
CA HIS A 127 27.15 -11.99 7.51
C HIS A 127 28.12 -11.66 8.64
N GLU A 128 27.62 -11.50 9.87
CA GLU A 128 28.47 -11.74 11.04
C GLU A 128 28.84 -13.23 10.96
N THR A 129 30.01 -13.50 10.39
CA THR A 129 30.70 -14.77 10.64
C THR A 129 31.00 -14.78 12.13
N ALA A 130 30.22 -15.56 12.87
CA ALA A 130 30.52 -15.92 14.25
C ALA A 130 31.72 -16.88 14.28
N ASP A 131 32.88 -16.44 13.81
CA ASP A 131 34.13 -17.17 13.92
C ASP A 131 35.01 -16.43 14.93
N GLY A 132 34.67 -16.64 16.20
CA GLY A 132 35.57 -16.37 17.31
C GLY A 132 36.67 -17.43 17.33
N GLU A 133 37.74 -17.21 16.57
CA GLU A 133 39.05 -17.80 16.88
C GLU A 133 40.07 -16.66 16.96
N GLY A 134 40.31 -16.21 18.20
CA GLY A 134 41.47 -15.37 18.49
C GLY A 134 42.76 -16.13 18.22
N PRO A 135 43.83 -15.49 17.71
CA PRO A 135 45.09 -16.18 17.49
C PRO A 135 45.68 -16.58 18.85
N GLY A 136 45.68 -17.89 19.12
CA GLY A 136 46.48 -18.49 20.18
C GLY A 136 47.95 -18.20 19.93
N THR A 137 48.55 -17.41 20.81
CA THR A 137 50.00 -17.21 20.86
C THR A 137 50.64 -18.48 21.41
N ALA A 138 51.21 -19.29 20.51
CA ALA A 138 52.11 -20.38 20.87
C ALA A 138 53.48 -19.80 21.27
N SER A 139 53.92 -20.13 22.47
CA SER A 139 55.19 -19.75 23.10
C SER A 139 56.43 -20.16 22.30
N ARG A 140 57.48 -19.33 22.36
CA ARG A 140 58.85 -19.72 22.71
C ARG A 140 59.54 -18.62 23.49
#